data_AF-A0AAZ1XYP2-F1
#
_entry.id   AF-A0AAZ1XYP2-F1
#
_cell.length_a   1.000
_cell.length_b   1.000
_cell.length_c   1.000
_cell.angle_alpha   90.00
_cell.angle_beta   90.00
_cell.angle_gamma   90.00
#
_symmetry.space_group_name_H-M   'P 1'
#
loop_
_entity.id
_entity.type
_entity.pdbx_description
1 polymer ?
#
loop_
_entity_poly.entity_id
_entity_poly.type
_entity_poly.pdbx_seq_one_letter_code
_entity_poly.pdbx_strand_id
1 'polypeptide(L)'
;MAQKGVQLDRETFSCSICLDLLQDPVTTTCGHSYCMNCIKSFWDEEDRKGIHSCPQCRKTFTPRPVLEKNTMLAALVEQLKKTGLQAAPADHCYAGPEDVACDVCTGRKLKAIKSCLVCVISYCEKHLQPHYDAAPLKKHKLVAPSKKLQENICSRHDEVMKIFCRTDQQSICYLCTMDEHKGHETVPAAAETTEKQKELEVRRLNIQQRIQEREKDVKLLQQEVEAINGSADKAVEDSEKMFTELIRLIQKRSSDVKQQVRSQQETEVSRVKELQEKLEQEIAELKRKDGELEQLSHTEDHNQFLHNYPSLSALSESTHSSSINIRPLRYFEDVTAAVSETRDKLQDILREEWTNISLTVTEEDVLLSPPEIQDPSDKRLRMSRTMLQSRYCNYMTWMCVKKYSGNLQRYGGIMKRL
;
A
#
# COMPACT_ATOMS: atom_id res chain seq x y z
N MET A 1 35.74 8.52 28.22
CA MET A 1 37.05 8.09 27.69
C MET A 1 36.88 7.83 26.20
N ALA A 2 37.44 8.69 25.34
CA ALA A 2 37.42 8.45 23.89
C ALA A 2 38.48 7.41 23.55
N GLN A 3 38.07 6.25 23.01
CA GLN A 3 39.00 5.27 22.48
C GLN A 3 39.67 5.86 21.23
N LYS A 4 40.99 6.07 21.34
CA LYS A 4 41.87 6.44 20.22
C LYS A 4 41.91 5.23 19.28
N GLY A 5 41.14 5.25 18.21
CA GLY A 5 41.15 4.20 17.20
C GLY A 5 42.55 4.09 16.59
N VAL A 6 43.17 2.91 16.70
CA VAL A 6 44.45 2.61 16.05
C VAL A 6 44.20 2.59 14.55
N GLN A 7 44.83 3.51 13.82
CA GLN A 7 44.78 3.57 12.36
C GLN A 7 45.64 2.40 11.84
N LEU A 8 45.01 1.39 11.25
CA LEU A 8 45.71 0.25 10.64
C LEU A 8 46.34 0.72 9.32
N ASP A 9 47.67 0.67 9.21
CA ASP A 9 48.41 1.12 8.05
C ASP A 9 48.36 0.10 6.90
N ARG A 10 48.04 0.58 5.68
CA ARG A 10 47.84 -0.24 4.47
C ARG A 10 49.14 -0.94 4.04
N GLU A 11 50.29 -0.32 4.29
CA GLU A 11 51.60 -0.90 3.96
C GLU A 11 51.90 -2.17 4.78
N THR A 12 51.37 -2.26 6.00
CA THR A 12 51.55 -3.42 6.89
C THR A 12 50.79 -4.67 6.42
N PHE A 13 49.75 -4.51 5.61
CA PHE A 13 48.89 -5.61 5.11
C PHE A 13 49.05 -5.89 3.61
N SER A 14 50.14 -5.43 3.02
CA SER A 14 50.44 -5.58 1.60
C SER A 14 51.34 -6.79 1.34
N CYS A 15 51.07 -7.52 0.25
CA CYS A 15 51.90 -8.62 -0.20
C CYS A 15 53.15 -8.08 -0.89
N SER A 16 54.34 -8.50 -0.47
CA SER A 16 55.59 -8.05 -1.08
C SER A 16 55.89 -8.62 -2.48
N ILE A 17 55.09 -9.57 -2.98
CA ILE A 17 55.22 -10.12 -4.34
C ILE A 17 54.37 -9.30 -5.33
N CYS A 18 53.07 -9.16 -5.09
CA CYS A 18 52.16 -8.43 -6.00
C CYS A 18 51.97 -6.96 -5.62
N LEU A 19 52.49 -6.52 -4.46
CA LEU A 19 52.39 -5.16 -3.92
C LEU A 19 50.95 -4.70 -3.62
N ASP A 20 49.97 -5.62 -3.63
CA ASP A 20 48.57 -5.37 -3.29
C ASP A 20 48.21 -5.89 -1.89
N LEU A 21 47.05 -5.49 -1.37
CA LEU A 21 46.48 -6.04 -0.13
C LEU A 21 46.37 -7.56 -0.20
N LEU A 22 46.78 -8.23 0.89
CA LEU A 22 46.82 -9.68 0.97
C LEU A 22 45.44 -10.31 0.66
N GLN A 23 45.39 -11.12 -0.41
CA GLN A 23 44.24 -11.96 -0.74
C GLN A 23 44.51 -13.39 -0.28
N ASP A 24 43.63 -13.92 0.56
CA ASP A 24 43.84 -15.20 1.27
C ASP A 24 45.26 -15.27 1.86
N PRO A 25 45.58 -14.39 2.84
CA PRO A 25 46.92 -14.29 3.40
C PRO A 25 47.39 -15.64 3.94
N VAL A 26 48.62 -16.01 3.60
CA VAL A 26 49.34 -17.12 4.20
C VAL A 26 50.59 -16.59 4.88
N THR A 27 50.84 -17.04 6.10
CA THR A 27 52.04 -16.69 6.86
C THR A 27 53.01 -17.85 6.84
N THR A 28 54.20 -17.63 6.28
CA THR A 28 55.28 -18.62 6.30
C THR A 28 55.85 -18.76 7.70
N THR A 29 56.58 -19.84 7.99
CA THR A 29 57.20 -20.08 9.32
C THR A 29 58.29 -19.07 9.71
N CYS A 30 58.68 -18.18 8.79
CA CYS A 30 59.55 -17.04 9.08
C CYS A 30 58.80 -15.77 9.48
N GLY A 31 57.46 -15.81 9.51
CA GLY A 31 56.59 -14.70 9.91
C GLY A 31 56.15 -13.77 8.77
N HIS A 32 56.75 -13.87 7.58
CA HIS A 32 56.33 -13.09 6.41
C HIS A 32 55.05 -13.64 5.80
N SER A 33 54.17 -12.73 5.38
CA SER A 33 52.84 -13.05 4.87
C SER A 33 52.67 -12.61 3.41
N TYR A 34 52.00 -13.45 2.63
CA TYR A 34 51.82 -13.29 1.19
C TYR A 34 50.41 -13.70 0.78
N CYS A 35 49.96 -13.27 -0.40
CA CYS A 35 48.77 -13.88 -1.00
C CYS A 35 49.05 -15.37 -1.27
N MET A 36 48.10 -16.25 -0.95
CA MET A 36 48.20 -17.69 -1.18
C MET A 36 48.73 -18.02 -2.60
N ASN A 37 48.15 -17.41 -3.62
CA ASN A 37 48.54 -17.65 -5.00
C ASN A 37 49.93 -17.10 -5.34
N CYS A 38 50.33 -15.96 -4.76
CA CYS A 38 51.63 -15.36 -5.05
C CYS A 38 52.78 -16.22 -4.52
N ILE A 39 52.69 -16.68 -3.27
CA ILE A 39 53.73 -17.54 -2.68
C ILE A 39 53.71 -18.93 -3.30
N LYS A 40 52.52 -19.43 -3.68
CA LYS A 40 52.40 -20.70 -4.41
C LYS A 40 53.13 -20.64 -5.75
N SER A 41 52.87 -19.63 -6.58
CA SER A 41 53.54 -19.47 -7.88
C SER A 41 55.05 -19.30 -7.73
N PHE A 42 55.51 -18.54 -6.73
CA PHE A 42 56.93 -18.36 -6.45
C PHE A 42 57.62 -19.71 -6.13
N TRP A 43 56.98 -20.55 -5.29
CA TRP A 43 57.50 -21.87 -4.97
C TRP A 43 57.36 -22.89 -6.11
N ASP A 44 56.34 -22.77 -6.96
CA ASP A 44 56.17 -23.63 -8.14
C ASP A 44 57.35 -23.45 -9.13
N GLU A 45 57.94 -22.25 -9.22
CA GLU A 45 59.17 -22.02 -10.00
C GLU A 45 60.42 -22.63 -9.35
N GLU A 46 60.46 -22.69 -8.01
CA GLU A 46 61.56 -23.26 -7.23
C GLU A 46 61.46 -24.79 -7.06
N ASP A 47 60.34 -25.43 -7.41
CA ASP A 47 60.12 -26.88 -7.29
C ASP A 47 61.21 -27.70 -8.01
N ARG A 48 61.77 -27.18 -9.12
CA ARG A 48 62.87 -27.84 -9.85
C ARG A 48 64.17 -27.93 -9.04
N LYS A 49 64.35 -27.07 -8.03
CA LYS A 49 65.54 -27.01 -7.17
C LYS A 49 65.35 -27.74 -5.84
N GLY A 50 64.12 -28.13 -5.49
CA GLY A 50 63.79 -28.85 -4.26
C GLY A 50 64.00 -28.07 -2.95
N ILE A 51 64.33 -26.77 -3.04
CA ILE A 51 64.57 -25.88 -1.91
C ILE A 51 63.69 -24.65 -2.11
N HIS A 52 62.73 -24.44 -1.20
CA HIS A 52 61.79 -23.32 -1.26
C HIS A 52 62.24 -22.20 -0.34
N SER A 53 62.23 -20.96 -0.80
CA SER A 53 62.72 -19.82 -0.02
C SER A 53 61.64 -18.78 0.25
N CYS A 54 61.80 -18.03 1.35
CA CYS A 54 60.98 -16.86 1.61
C CYS A 54 61.43 -15.69 0.70
N PRO A 55 60.54 -15.09 -0.10
CA PRO A 55 60.89 -13.96 -0.98
C PRO A 55 61.52 -12.75 -0.27
N GLN A 56 61.17 -12.52 1.01
CA GLN A 56 61.65 -11.33 1.74
C GLN A 56 62.96 -11.58 2.49
N CYS A 57 63.05 -12.66 3.28
CA CYS A 57 64.22 -12.91 4.13
C CYS A 57 65.10 -14.07 3.66
N ARG A 58 64.73 -14.73 2.55
CA ARG A 58 65.46 -15.85 1.94
C ARG A 58 65.67 -17.08 2.85
N LYS A 59 64.94 -17.18 3.96
CA LYS A 59 64.91 -18.40 4.79
C LYS A 59 64.41 -19.57 3.95
N THR A 60 65.13 -20.68 3.96
CA THR A 60 64.83 -21.88 3.18
C THR A 60 63.96 -22.86 3.95
N PHE A 61 63.17 -23.66 3.22
CA PHE A 61 62.26 -24.66 3.74
C PHE A 61 62.41 -25.96 2.92
N THR A 62 62.61 -27.07 3.62
CA THR A 62 62.68 -28.42 3.05
C THR A 62 62.07 -29.40 4.07
N PRO A 63 60.94 -30.08 3.80
CA PRO A 63 60.15 -30.07 2.56
C PRO A 63 59.32 -28.78 2.36
N ARG A 64 58.66 -28.66 1.20
CA ARG A 64 57.78 -27.53 0.86
C ARG A 64 56.72 -27.32 1.95
N PRO A 65 56.57 -26.11 2.51
CA PRO A 65 55.55 -25.85 3.52
C PRO A 65 54.13 -26.00 2.94
N VAL A 66 53.23 -26.57 3.74
CA VAL A 66 51.79 -26.55 3.44
C VAL A 66 51.28 -25.13 3.66
N LEU A 67 50.57 -24.59 2.68
CA LEU A 67 50.00 -23.26 2.74
C LEU A 67 48.58 -23.33 3.33
N GLU A 68 48.39 -22.73 4.50
CA GLU A 68 47.08 -22.56 5.12
C GLU A 68 46.72 -21.09 5.25
N LYS A 69 45.46 -20.76 5.03
CA LYS A 69 44.96 -19.38 5.13
C LYS A 69 45.05 -18.91 6.58
N ASN A 70 45.75 -17.81 6.82
CA ASN A 70 45.76 -17.12 8.09
C ASN A 70 44.44 -16.36 8.27
N THR A 71 43.53 -16.97 9.04
CA THR A 71 42.18 -16.43 9.28
C THR A 71 42.18 -15.10 10.02
N MET A 72 43.16 -14.86 10.89
CA MET A 72 43.30 -13.59 11.61
C MET A 72 43.71 -12.45 10.69
N LEU A 73 44.76 -12.66 9.86
CA LEU A 73 45.15 -11.65 8.87
C LEU A 73 44.05 -11.41 7.84
N ALA A 74 43.34 -12.46 7.42
CA ALA A 74 42.21 -12.31 6.52
C ALA A 74 41.10 -11.45 7.16
N ALA A 75 40.77 -11.67 8.44
CA ALA A 75 39.80 -10.85 9.15
C ALA A 75 40.24 -9.38 9.29
N LEU A 76 41.52 -9.12 9.55
CA LEU A 76 42.08 -7.76 9.65
C LEU A 76 42.10 -7.04 8.30
N VAL A 77 42.44 -7.74 7.20
CA VAL A 77 42.37 -7.17 5.84
C VAL A 77 40.92 -6.88 5.45
N GLU A 78 39.97 -7.74 5.80
CA GLU A 78 38.55 -7.49 5.56
C GLU A 78 38.00 -6.34 6.41
N GLN A 79 38.45 -6.20 7.65
CA GLN A 79 38.16 -5.02 8.47
C GLN A 79 38.77 -3.76 7.85
N LEU A 80 40.01 -3.80 7.37
CA LEU A 80 40.65 -2.68 6.66
C LEU A 80 39.90 -2.32 5.37
N LYS A 81 39.38 -3.30 4.61
CA LYS A 81 38.53 -3.05 3.43
C LYS A 81 37.21 -2.38 3.82
N LYS A 82 36.58 -2.80 4.93
CA LYS A 82 35.32 -2.22 5.44
C LYS A 82 35.50 -0.82 6.05
N THR A 83 36.59 -0.59 6.78
CA THR A 83 36.92 0.71 7.37
C THR A 83 37.54 1.66 6.34
N GLY A 84 38.20 1.12 5.31
CA GLY A 84 38.75 1.83 4.15
C GLY A 84 37.70 2.35 3.15
N LEU A 85 36.43 1.94 3.27
CA LEU A 85 35.30 2.56 2.57
C LEU A 85 34.95 3.97 3.10
N GLN A 86 35.66 4.47 4.12
CA GLN A 86 35.56 5.87 4.57
C GLN A 86 36.88 6.66 4.56
N ALA A 87 37.89 6.22 3.82
CA ALA A 87 39.05 7.07 3.57
C ALA A 87 39.56 6.87 2.14
N ALA A 88 39.17 7.78 1.24
CA ALA A 88 39.92 8.03 0.02
C ALA A 88 41.27 8.65 0.40
N PRO A 89 42.40 8.10 -0.09
CA PRO A 89 43.38 8.99 -0.69
C PRO A 89 44.10 8.36 -1.89
N ALA A 90 44.01 9.02 -3.05
CA ALA A 90 45.06 9.20 -4.09
C ALA A 90 44.48 9.48 -5.50
N ASP A 91 43.21 9.16 -5.76
CA ASP A 91 42.66 9.21 -7.14
C ASP A 91 41.93 10.53 -7.50
N HIS A 92 41.82 11.48 -6.57
CA HIS A 92 41.15 12.77 -6.81
C HIS A 92 41.93 13.76 -7.69
N CYS A 93 43.15 13.39 -8.11
CA CYS A 93 43.96 14.25 -8.96
C CYS A 93 43.68 14.03 -10.46
N TYR A 94 43.14 12.88 -10.86
CA TYR A 94 42.86 12.56 -12.27
C TYR A 94 41.43 12.94 -12.65
N ALA A 95 41.23 13.36 -13.90
CA ALA A 95 39.91 13.73 -14.40
C ALA A 95 39.07 12.46 -14.68
N GLY A 96 37.93 12.31 -13.99
CA GLY A 96 36.92 11.32 -14.32
C GLY A 96 36.04 11.72 -15.53
N PRO A 97 35.09 10.86 -15.96
CA PRO A 97 34.23 11.13 -17.12
C PRO A 97 33.44 12.45 -17.02
N GLU A 98 33.05 12.84 -15.80
CA GLU A 98 32.29 14.07 -15.57
C GLU A 98 33.16 15.30 -15.33
N ASP A 99 34.45 15.13 -15.05
CA ASP A 99 35.38 16.21 -14.76
C ASP A 99 35.87 16.92 -16.04
N VAL A 100 36.30 18.17 -15.87
CA VAL A 100 37.07 18.89 -16.90
C VAL A 100 38.53 18.49 -16.74
N ALA A 101 39.13 17.96 -17.81
CA ALA A 101 40.53 17.57 -17.82
C ALA A 101 41.45 18.76 -18.06
N CYS A 102 42.67 18.72 -17.52
CA CYS A 102 43.70 19.70 -17.84
C CYS A 102 44.20 19.51 -19.27
N ASP A 103 44.20 20.59 -20.07
CA ASP A 103 44.59 20.51 -21.48
C ASP A 103 46.10 20.44 -21.69
N VAL A 104 46.89 20.84 -20.69
CA VAL A 104 48.36 20.90 -20.74
C VAL A 104 49.02 19.58 -20.33
N CYS A 105 48.33 18.74 -19.55
CA CYS A 105 48.87 17.45 -19.11
C CYS A 105 49.19 16.53 -20.31
N THR A 106 50.42 16.03 -20.37
CA THR A 106 50.81 14.97 -21.28
C THR A 106 50.49 13.60 -20.66
N GLY A 107 49.82 12.71 -21.41
CA GLY A 107 49.41 11.39 -20.92
C GLY A 107 48.09 11.41 -20.12
N ARG A 108 48.04 10.76 -18.96
CA ARG A 108 46.82 10.69 -18.11
C ARG A 108 46.50 12.08 -17.56
N LYS A 109 45.39 12.67 -17.99
CA LYS A 109 45.05 14.06 -17.68
C LYS A 109 44.57 14.23 -16.23
N LEU A 110 45.11 15.23 -15.55
CA LEU A 110 44.68 15.64 -14.23
C LEU A 110 43.36 16.42 -14.30
N LYS A 111 42.58 16.40 -13.22
CA LYS A 111 41.38 17.24 -13.07
C LYS A 111 41.78 18.71 -13.08
N ALA A 112 41.13 19.49 -13.95
CA ALA A 112 41.30 20.93 -13.98
C ALA A 112 40.63 21.55 -12.76
N ILE A 113 41.27 22.57 -12.20
CA ILE A 113 40.77 23.32 -11.04
C ILE A 113 40.31 24.72 -11.42
N LYS A 114 40.84 25.27 -12.52
CA LYS A 114 40.43 26.54 -13.11
C LYS A 114 40.57 26.48 -14.63
N SER A 115 39.74 27.24 -15.32
CA SER A 115 39.90 27.56 -16.73
C SER A 115 40.30 29.03 -16.86
N CYS A 116 41.20 29.32 -17.79
CA CYS A 116 41.59 30.68 -18.13
C CYS A 116 40.77 31.16 -19.33
N LEU A 117 40.03 32.26 -19.19
CA LEU A 117 39.23 32.81 -20.29
C LEU A 117 40.07 33.47 -21.38
N VAL A 118 41.34 33.78 -21.11
CA VAL A 118 42.25 34.41 -22.08
C VAL A 118 43.03 33.35 -22.86
N CYS A 119 43.51 32.31 -22.19
CA CYS A 119 44.22 31.20 -22.84
C CYS A 119 43.25 30.17 -23.43
N VAL A 120 41.98 30.21 -23.03
CA VAL A 120 40.93 29.26 -23.42
C VAL A 120 41.34 27.80 -23.12
N ILE A 121 42.03 27.63 -21.99
CA ILE A 121 42.60 26.36 -21.52
C ILE A 121 42.18 26.11 -20.08
N SER A 122 41.94 24.84 -19.76
CA SER A 122 41.70 24.33 -18.42
C SER A 122 42.99 23.76 -17.82
N TYR A 123 43.30 24.19 -16.60
CA TYR A 123 44.56 23.88 -15.91
C TYR A 123 44.29 23.08 -14.63
N CYS A 124 45.09 22.03 -14.41
CA CYS A 124 45.26 21.45 -13.09
C CYS A 124 46.16 22.35 -12.23
N GLU A 125 46.22 22.10 -10.92
CA GLU A 125 46.99 22.90 -9.95
C GLU A 125 48.41 23.20 -10.44
N LYS A 126 49.15 22.18 -10.89
CA LYS A 126 50.53 22.34 -11.36
C LYS A 126 50.65 23.26 -12.57
N HIS A 127 49.77 23.11 -13.57
CA HIS A 127 49.83 23.90 -14.79
C HIS A 127 49.17 25.28 -14.64
N LEU A 128 48.46 25.52 -13.53
CA LEU A 128 47.90 26.83 -13.20
C LEU A 128 48.94 27.77 -12.59
N GLN A 129 49.98 27.25 -11.92
CA GLN A 129 51.00 28.05 -11.22
C GLN A 129 51.58 29.22 -12.02
N PRO A 130 51.88 29.10 -13.34
CA PRO A 130 52.35 30.25 -14.13
C PRO A 130 51.40 31.45 -14.13
N HIS A 131 50.08 31.23 -13.98
CA HIS A 131 49.10 32.33 -13.83
C HIS A 131 49.21 33.07 -12.50
N TYR A 132 49.80 32.45 -11.48
CA TYR A 132 50.06 33.08 -10.19
C TYR A 132 51.46 33.66 -10.08
N ASP A 133 52.44 33.12 -10.79
CA ASP A 133 53.84 33.51 -10.62
C ASP A 133 54.30 34.54 -11.68
N ALA A 134 53.90 34.35 -12.94
CA ALA A 134 54.35 35.18 -14.04
C ALA A 134 53.55 36.49 -14.14
N ALA A 135 54.23 37.64 -14.04
CA ALA A 135 53.60 38.96 -14.10
C ALA A 135 52.68 39.20 -15.33
N PRO A 136 52.99 38.71 -16.55
CA PRO A 136 52.07 38.83 -17.69
C PRO A 136 50.77 38.03 -17.52
N LEU A 137 50.82 36.85 -16.89
CA LEU A 137 49.70 35.91 -16.80
C LEU A 137 48.79 36.16 -15.59
N LYS A 138 49.27 36.89 -14.57
CA LYS A 138 48.48 37.32 -13.40
C LYS A 138 47.22 38.10 -13.74
N LYS A 139 47.20 38.77 -14.89
CA LYS A 139 46.06 39.57 -15.37
C LYS A 139 44.97 38.71 -16.02
N HIS A 140 45.24 37.43 -16.29
CA HIS A 140 44.27 36.56 -16.95
C HIS A 140 43.16 36.17 -15.97
N LYS A 141 41.90 36.22 -16.44
CA LYS A 141 40.75 35.87 -15.62
C LYS A 141 40.57 34.35 -15.55
N LEU A 142 40.72 33.80 -14.35
CA LEU A 142 40.49 32.39 -14.03
C LEU A 142 39.06 32.18 -13.53
N VAL A 143 38.37 31.19 -14.07
CA VAL A 143 36.99 30.80 -13.69
C VAL A 143 36.92 29.33 -13.32
N ALA A 144 35.76 28.88 -12.83
CA ALA A 144 35.52 27.46 -12.60
C ALA A 144 35.72 26.67 -13.91
N PRO A 145 36.28 25.44 -13.84
CA PRO A 145 36.48 24.61 -15.03
C PRO A 145 35.18 24.40 -15.78
N SER A 146 35.20 24.56 -17.10
CA SER A 146 34.04 24.29 -17.96
C SER A 146 34.45 23.47 -19.16
N LYS A 147 33.69 22.39 -19.46
CA LYS A 147 33.85 21.61 -20.70
C LYS A 147 33.52 22.42 -21.95
N LYS A 148 32.78 23.52 -21.77
CA LYS A 148 32.25 24.40 -22.82
C LYS A 148 33.01 25.71 -22.88
N LEU A 149 34.27 25.73 -22.46
CA LEU A 149 35.09 26.94 -22.43
C LEU A 149 35.21 27.56 -23.83
N GLN A 150 35.39 26.72 -24.84
CA GLN A 150 35.47 27.09 -26.26
C GLN A 150 34.17 27.70 -26.80
N GLU A 151 33.00 27.39 -26.21
CA GLU A 151 31.72 28.01 -26.59
C GLU A 151 31.68 29.51 -26.24
N ASN A 152 32.67 30.05 -25.51
CA ASN A 152 32.77 31.47 -25.19
C ASN A 152 33.64 32.25 -26.19
N ILE A 153 34.19 31.59 -27.22
CA ILE A 153 35.01 32.21 -28.26
C ILE A 153 34.19 32.39 -29.53
N CYS A 154 34.30 33.57 -30.12
CA CYS A 154 33.65 33.86 -31.39
C CYS A 154 34.31 33.03 -32.50
N SER A 155 33.55 32.16 -33.14
CA SER A 155 34.05 31.28 -34.22
C SER A 155 34.59 32.02 -35.43
N ARG A 156 34.15 33.27 -35.69
CA ARG A 156 34.60 34.09 -36.83
C ARG A 156 35.88 34.86 -36.55
N HIS A 157 36.07 35.28 -35.30
CA HIS A 157 37.09 36.27 -34.94
C HIS A 157 38.13 35.74 -33.95
N ASP A 158 37.95 34.52 -33.43
CA ASP A 158 38.79 33.91 -32.40
C ASP A 158 38.94 34.78 -31.12
N GLU A 159 37.91 35.60 -30.86
CA GLU A 159 37.88 36.57 -29.76
C GLU A 159 36.83 36.20 -28.72
N VAL A 160 37.12 36.46 -27.44
CA VAL A 160 36.21 36.16 -26.34
C VAL A 160 34.91 36.95 -26.49
N MET A 161 33.78 36.25 -26.44
CA MET A 161 32.46 36.85 -26.49
C MET A 161 32.11 37.49 -25.14
N LYS A 162 32.17 38.82 -25.09
CA LYS A 162 31.93 39.63 -23.88
C LYS A 162 30.73 40.57 -24.01
N ILE A 163 30.07 40.55 -25.16
CA ILE A 163 28.95 41.42 -25.50
C ILE A 163 27.76 40.52 -25.79
N PHE A 164 26.57 40.92 -25.36
CA PHE A 164 25.31 40.26 -25.70
C PHE A 164 24.53 41.16 -26.64
N CYS A 165 24.12 40.62 -27.78
CA CYS A 165 23.20 41.29 -28.69
C CYS A 165 21.77 40.92 -28.29
N ARG A 166 20.99 41.91 -27.85
CA ARG A 166 19.59 41.72 -27.45
C ARG A 166 18.68 41.51 -28.65
N THR A 167 19.00 42.12 -29.79
CA THR A 167 18.24 41.95 -31.04
C THR A 167 18.25 40.48 -31.49
N ASP A 168 19.42 39.84 -31.46
CA ASP A 168 19.60 38.46 -31.94
C ASP A 168 19.64 37.42 -30.80
N GLN A 169 19.58 37.85 -29.54
CA GLN A 169 19.64 37.01 -28.34
C GLN A 169 20.88 36.10 -28.27
N GLN A 170 22.05 36.65 -28.62
CA GLN A 170 23.29 35.87 -28.66
C GLN A 170 24.50 36.63 -28.09
N SER A 171 25.44 35.86 -27.54
CA SER A 171 26.75 36.37 -27.12
C SER A 171 27.65 36.54 -28.35
N ILE A 172 28.35 37.68 -28.44
CA ILE A 172 29.22 38.06 -29.55
C ILE A 172 30.52 38.71 -29.04
N CYS A 173 31.55 38.79 -29.89
CA CYS A 173 32.79 39.54 -29.59
C CYS A 173 32.69 41.01 -30.03
N TYR A 174 33.70 41.83 -29.69
CA TYR A 174 33.72 43.26 -30.06
C TYR A 174 33.87 43.51 -31.57
N LEU A 175 34.47 42.59 -32.32
CA LEU A 175 34.57 42.74 -33.78
C LEU A 175 33.20 42.53 -34.46
N CYS A 176 32.41 41.59 -33.96
CA CYS A 176 31.03 41.34 -34.41
C CYS A 176 30.13 42.58 -34.28
N THR A 177 30.32 43.43 -33.27
CA THR A 177 29.50 44.65 -33.10
C THR A 177 29.74 45.70 -34.18
N MET A 178 30.90 45.65 -34.84
CA MET A 178 31.27 46.59 -35.90
C MET A 178 30.97 46.08 -37.30
N ASP A 179 30.68 44.77 -37.43
CA ASP A 179 30.42 44.06 -38.69
C ASP A 179 28.94 43.60 -38.75
N GLU A 180 28.68 42.29 -38.61
CA GLU A 180 27.33 41.69 -38.74
C GLU A 180 26.26 42.28 -37.80
N HIS A 181 26.65 42.68 -36.58
CA HIS A 181 25.70 43.22 -35.58
C HIS A 181 25.72 44.75 -35.51
N LYS A 182 26.18 45.41 -36.58
CA LYS A 182 26.27 46.86 -36.63
C LYS A 182 24.87 47.48 -36.58
N GLY A 183 24.63 48.30 -35.55
CA GLY A 183 23.34 48.96 -35.32
C GLY A 183 22.35 48.16 -34.49
N HIS A 184 22.68 46.94 -34.06
CA HIS A 184 21.84 46.17 -33.13
C HIS A 184 21.99 46.66 -31.69
N GLU A 185 20.98 46.40 -30.86
CA GLU A 185 21.06 46.71 -29.43
C GLU A 185 22.03 45.72 -28.78
N THR A 186 23.16 46.24 -28.30
CA THR A 186 24.22 45.44 -27.69
C THR A 186 24.57 45.99 -26.31
N VAL A 187 24.81 45.07 -25.38
CA VAL A 187 25.14 45.38 -23.99
C VAL A 187 26.30 44.48 -23.53
N PRO A 188 27.10 44.89 -22.53
CA PRO A 188 28.07 43.97 -21.93
C PRO A 188 27.37 42.72 -21.40
N ALA A 189 27.89 41.53 -21.71
CA ALA A 189 27.27 40.26 -21.33
C ALA A 189 27.10 40.11 -19.81
N ALA A 190 28.02 40.70 -19.02
CA ALA A 190 27.92 40.73 -17.57
C ALA A 190 26.71 41.56 -17.06
N ALA A 191 26.38 42.65 -17.75
CA ALA A 191 25.22 43.49 -17.40
C ALA A 191 23.91 42.74 -17.71
N GLU A 192 23.81 42.15 -18.91
CA GLU A 192 22.64 41.34 -19.30
C GLU A 192 22.44 40.16 -18.36
N THR A 193 23.53 39.46 -18.00
CA THR A 193 23.48 38.34 -17.05
C THR A 193 22.90 38.80 -15.70
N THR A 194 23.27 39.99 -15.23
CA THR A 194 22.77 40.54 -13.96
C THR A 194 21.27 40.84 -14.05
N GLU A 195 20.79 41.36 -15.18
CA GLU A 195 19.36 41.62 -15.41
C GLU A 195 18.56 40.31 -15.51
N LYS A 196 19.02 39.34 -16.30
CA LYS A 196 18.37 38.02 -16.42
C LYS A 196 18.40 37.23 -15.13
N GLN A 197 19.44 37.38 -14.30
CA GLN A 197 19.47 36.76 -12.98
C GLN A 197 18.38 37.34 -12.06
N LYS A 198 18.11 38.65 -12.12
CA LYS A 198 17.02 39.28 -11.35
C LYS A 198 15.65 38.80 -11.83
N GLU A 199 15.42 38.77 -13.15
CA GLU A 199 14.18 38.23 -13.73
C GLU A 199 13.95 36.76 -13.30
N LEU A 200 15.00 35.95 -13.32
CA LEU A 200 14.95 34.55 -12.92
C LEU A 200 14.58 34.40 -11.44
N GLU A 201 15.14 35.23 -10.56
CA GLU A 201 14.83 35.19 -9.13
C GLU A 201 13.36 35.54 -8.85
N VAL A 202 12.81 36.55 -9.53
CA VAL A 202 11.37 36.90 -9.41
C VAL A 202 10.49 35.73 -9.87
N ARG A 203 10.81 35.11 -11.01
CA ARG A 203 10.07 33.93 -11.51
C ARG A 203 10.16 32.75 -10.54
N ARG A 204 11.33 32.53 -9.96
CA ARG A 204 11.57 31.47 -8.97
C ARG A 204 10.71 31.68 -7.73
N LEU A 205 10.65 32.91 -7.20
CA LEU A 205 9.80 33.25 -6.05
C LEU A 205 8.31 33.03 -6.36
N ASN A 206 7.83 33.41 -7.56
CA ASN A 206 6.45 33.15 -7.97
C ASN A 206 6.12 31.65 -8.00
N ILE A 207 7.03 30.83 -8.56
CA ILE A 207 6.85 29.37 -8.59
C ILE A 207 6.83 28.80 -7.17
N GLN A 208 7.73 29.25 -6.29
CA GLN A 208 7.75 28.81 -4.90
C GLN A 208 6.46 29.15 -4.16
N GLN A 209 5.90 30.35 -4.37
CA GLN A 209 4.61 30.73 -3.81
C GLN A 209 3.49 29.82 -4.32
N ARG A 210 3.42 29.56 -5.65
CA ARG A 210 2.42 28.66 -6.23
C ARG A 210 2.55 27.24 -5.70
N ILE A 211 3.76 26.74 -5.48
CA ILE A 211 3.98 25.42 -4.86
C ILE A 211 3.35 25.39 -3.46
N GLN A 212 3.62 26.41 -2.63
CA GLN A 212 3.06 26.49 -1.28
C GLN A 212 1.53 26.56 -1.27
N GLU A 213 0.94 27.31 -2.21
CA GLU A 213 -0.53 27.38 -2.37
C GLU A 213 -1.10 26.00 -2.75
N ARG A 214 -0.50 25.32 -3.74
CA ARG A 214 -0.98 23.99 -4.16
C ARG A 214 -0.76 22.91 -3.11
N GLU A 215 0.29 23.01 -2.30
CA GLU A 215 0.48 22.13 -1.13
C GLU A 215 -0.63 22.31 -0.08
N LYS A 216 -1.15 23.53 0.09
CA LYS A 216 -2.33 23.77 0.95
C LYS A 216 -3.60 23.18 0.33
N ASP A 217 -3.81 23.36 -0.97
CA ASP A 217 -4.96 22.79 -1.68
C ASP A 217 -4.99 21.26 -1.57
N VAL A 218 -3.82 20.60 -1.71
CA VAL A 218 -3.70 19.14 -1.55
C VAL A 218 -4.08 18.70 -0.13
N LYS A 219 -3.67 19.45 0.91
CA LYS A 219 -4.06 19.15 2.29
C LYS A 219 -5.57 19.29 2.52
N LEU A 220 -6.20 20.31 1.93
CA LEU A 220 -7.65 20.48 2.01
C LEU A 220 -8.38 19.32 1.34
N LEU A 221 -7.92 18.89 0.16
CA LEU A 221 -8.50 17.72 -0.53
C LEU A 221 -8.31 16.43 0.25
N GLN A 222 -7.19 16.26 0.96
CA GLN A 222 -6.99 15.10 1.86
C GLN A 222 -8.01 15.10 3.00
N GLN A 223 -8.25 16.26 3.63
CA GLN A 223 -9.28 16.41 4.67
C GLN A 223 -10.69 16.13 4.13
N GLU A 224 -11.00 16.59 2.92
CA GLU A 224 -12.29 16.32 2.29
C GLU A 224 -12.50 14.82 2.03
N VAL A 225 -11.46 14.11 1.56
CA VAL A 225 -11.52 12.65 1.39
C VAL A 225 -11.77 11.95 2.73
N GLU A 226 -11.10 12.37 3.81
CA GLU A 226 -11.34 11.84 5.15
C GLU A 226 -12.78 12.10 5.62
N ALA A 227 -13.30 13.31 5.37
CA ALA A 227 -14.68 13.68 5.71
C ALA A 227 -15.71 12.85 4.95
N ILE A 228 -15.53 12.65 3.64
CA ILE A 228 -16.41 11.80 2.81
C ILE A 228 -16.42 10.37 3.34
N ASN A 229 -15.24 9.79 3.60
CA ASN A 229 -15.14 8.43 4.12
C ASN A 229 -15.82 8.31 5.49
N GLY A 230 -15.57 9.27 6.40
CA GLY A 230 -16.20 9.28 7.72
C GLY A 230 -17.71 9.44 7.66
N SER A 231 -18.23 10.27 6.74
CA SER A 231 -19.67 10.43 6.51
C SER A 231 -20.31 9.13 5.99
N ALA A 232 -19.68 8.50 4.99
CA ALA A 232 -20.16 7.26 4.40
C ALA A 232 -20.18 6.10 5.43
N ASP A 233 -19.10 5.92 6.19
CA ASP A 233 -19.04 4.92 7.26
C ASP A 233 -20.13 5.17 8.32
N LYS A 234 -20.37 6.44 8.66
CA LYS A 234 -21.42 6.81 9.62
C LYS A 234 -22.82 6.49 9.11
N ALA A 235 -23.10 6.80 7.84
CA ALA A 235 -24.38 6.48 7.20
C ALA A 235 -24.62 4.97 7.16
N VAL A 236 -23.57 4.17 6.89
CA VAL A 236 -23.65 2.70 6.94
C VAL A 236 -23.95 2.21 8.36
N GLU A 237 -23.21 2.69 9.37
CA GLU A 237 -23.42 2.30 10.77
C GLU A 237 -24.85 2.60 11.24
N ASP A 238 -25.34 3.82 10.97
CA ASP A 238 -26.68 4.24 11.36
C ASP A 238 -27.76 3.42 10.63
N SER A 239 -27.55 3.13 9.34
CA SER A 239 -28.45 2.27 8.55
C SER A 239 -28.50 0.83 9.10
N GLU A 240 -27.33 0.23 9.39
CA GLU A 240 -27.25 -1.12 9.97
C GLU A 240 -27.96 -1.21 11.33
N LYS A 241 -27.84 -0.15 12.15
CA LYS A 241 -28.55 -0.06 13.42
C LYS A 241 -30.08 -0.05 13.21
N MET A 242 -30.58 0.76 12.28
CA MET A 242 -32.01 0.83 11.95
C MET A 242 -32.55 -0.53 11.46
N PHE A 243 -31.82 -1.21 10.56
CA PHE A 243 -32.21 -2.56 10.11
C PHE A 243 -32.19 -3.58 11.26
N THR A 244 -31.23 -3.49 12.16
CA THR A 244 -31.16 -4.36 13.34
C THR A 244 -32.38 -4.17 14.25
N GLU A 245 -32.81 -2.92 14.46
CA GLU A 245 -34.02 -2.61 15.23
C GLU A 245 -35.28 -3.20 14.57
N LEU A 246 -35.42 -3.08 13.24
CA LEU A 246 -36.51 -3.70 12.48
C LEU A 246 -36.53 -5.23 12.60
N ILE A 247 -35.37 -5.88 12.49
CA ILE A 247 -35.24 -7.34 12.65
C ILE A 247 -35.71 -7.75 14.05
N ARG A 248 -35.31 -7.03 15.10
CA ARG A 248 -35.75 -7.31 16.48
C ARG A 248 -37.28 -7.19 16.62
N LEU A 249 -37.88 -6.17 16.01
CA LEU A 249 -39.34 -6.00 16.02
C LEU A 249 -40.05 -7.17 15.34
N ILE A 250 -39.58 -7.61 14.17
CA ILE A 250 -40.16 -8.74 13.44
C ILE A 250 -40.01 -10.05 14.25
N GLN A 251 -38.84 -10.30 14.85
CA GLN A 251 -38.61 -11.45 15.71
C GLN A 251 -39.53 -11.47 16.94
N LYS A 252 -39.75 -10.30 17.55
CA LYS A 252 -40.70 -10.14 18.66
C LYS A 252 -42.12 -10.50 18.21
N ARG A 253 -42.60 -9.95 17.09
CA ARG A 253 -43.93 -10.26 16.55
C ARG A 253 -44.10 -11.73 16.18
N SER A 254 -43.06 -12.35 15.61
CA SER A 254 -43.06 -13.79 15.34
C SER A 254 -43.23 -14.62 16.63
N SER A 255 -42.56 -14.21 17.70
CA SER A 255 -42.69 -14.84 19.02
C SER A 255 -44.10 -14.65 19.62
N ASP A 256 -44.67 -13.44 19.50
CA ASP A 256 -46.03 -13.13 19.95
C ASP A 256 -47.06 -14.04 19.25
N VAL A 257 -47.00 -14.16 17.91
CA VAL A 257 -47.90 -15.03 17.13
C VAL A 257 -47.74 -16.50 17.53
N LYS A 258 -46.49 -16.96 17.68
CA LYS A 258 -46.21 -18.33 18.15
C LYS A 258 -46.86 -18.60 19.51
N GLN A 259 -46.72 -17.67 20.46
CA GLN A 259 -47.31 -17.82 21.79
C GLN A 259 -48.84 -17.85 21.74
N GLN A 260 -49.45 -16.98 20.94
CA GLN A 260 -50.91 -16.94 20.77
C GLN A 260 -51.46 -18.25 20.18
N VAL A 261 -50.80 -18.79 19.15
CA VAL A 261 -51.19 -20.09 18.56
C VAL A 261 -51.06 -21.22 19.59
N ARG A 262 -49.97 -21.26 20.38
CA ARG A 262 -49.77 -22.30 21.40
C ARG A 262 -50.79 -22.21 22.53
N SER A 263 -51.11 -21.00 22.99
CA SER A 263 -52.13 -20.78 24.03
C SER A 263 -53.52 -21.24 23.56
N GLN A 264 -53.92 -20.88 22.33
CA GLN A 264 -55.19 -21.33 21.77
C GLN A 264 -55.20 -22.85 21.55
N GLN A 265 -54.09 -23.42 21.08
CA GLN A 265 -53.94 -24.87 20.93
C GLN A 265 -54.16 -25.58 22.27
N GLU A 266 -53.50 -25.13 23.33
CA GLU A 266 -53.62 -25.72 24.67
C GLU A 266 -55.06 -25.64 25.20
N THR A 267 -55.72 -24.49 25.01
CA THR A 267 -57.11 -24.27 25.41
C THR A 267 -58.06 -25.24 24.68
N GLU A 268 -57.97 -25.33 23.35
CA GLU A 268 -58.85 -26.21 22.57
C GLU A 268 -58.57 -27.69 22.84
N VAL A 269 -57.30 -28.08 23.02
CA VAL A 269 -56.92 -29.44 23.38
C VAL A 269 -57.47 -29.82 24.75
N SER A 270 -57.38 -28.94 25.75
CA SER A 270 -57.95 -29.17 27.08
C SER A 270 -59.47 -29.35 27.01
N ARG A 271 -60.18 -28.51 26.24
CA ARG A 271 -61.63 -28.62 26.03
C ARG A 271 -62.03 -29.96 25.40
N VAL A 272 -61.26 -30.45 24.42
CA VAL A 272 -61.51 -31.75 23.79
C VAL A 272 -61.23 -32.90 24.76
N LYS A 273 -60.17 -32.82 25.57
CA LYS A 273 -59.86 -33.83 26.59
C LYS A 273 -60.94 -33.93 27.66
N GLU A 274 -61.47 -32.81 28.14
CA GLU A 274 -62.58 -32.81 29.11
C GLU A 274 -63.84 -33.49 28.55
N LEU A 275 -64.15 -33.28 27.26
CA LEU A 275 -65.25 -33.97 26.60
C LEU A 275 -64.97 -35.47 26.45
N GLN A 276 -63.73 -35.84 26.11
CA GLN A 276 -63.30 -37.22 26.02
C GLN A 276 -63.44 -37.93 27.37
N GLU A 277 -62.98 -37.34 28.46
CA GLU A 277 -63.08 -37.91 29.81
C GLU A 277 -64.54 -38.14 30.22
N LYS A 278 -65.44 -37.20 29.92
CA LYS A 278 -66.89 -37.35 30.19
C LYS A 278 -67.48 -38.52 29.42
N LEU A 279 -67.13 -38.68 28.15
CA LEU A 279 -67.58 -39.83 27.34
C LEU A 279 -67.01 -41.15 27.84
N GLU A 280 -65.75 -41.17 28.24
CA GLU A 280 -65.12 -42.37 28.82
C GLU A 280 -65.82 -42.80 30.13
N GLN A 281 -66.21 -41.83 30.96
CA GLN A 281 -67.03 -42.08 32.16
C GLN A 281 -68.42 -42.61 31.82
N GLU A 282 -69.11 -41.99 30.86
CA GLU A 282 -70.44 -42.44 30.39
C GLU A 282 -70.37 -43.87 29.83
N ILE A 283 -69.35 -44.19 29.03
CA ILE A 283 -69.12 -45.54 28.50
C ILE A 283 -68.87 -46.53 29.64
N ALA A 284 -68.09 -46.16 30.66
CA ALA A 284 -67.82 -47.03 31.80
C ALA A 284 -69.10 -47.32 32.61
N GLU A 285 -69.95 -46.31 32.81
CA GLU A 285 -71.25 -46.49 33.47
C GLU A 285 -72.21 -47.35 32.65
N LEU A 286 -72.28 -47.14 31.33
CA LEU A 286 -73.09 -47.96 30.44
C LEU A 286 -72.62 -49.42 30.43
N LYS A 287 -71.30 -49.67 30.37
CA LYS A 287 -70.74 -51.03 30.48
C LYS A 287 -71.07 -51.69 31.82
N ARG A 288 -71.07 -50.95 32.93
CA ARG A 288 -71.48 -51.48 34.24
C ARG A 288 -72.96 -51.88 34.22
N LYS A 289 -73.85 -50.99 33.74
CA LYS A 289 -75.30 -51.26 33.64
C LYS A 289 -75.60 -52.46 32.72
N ASP A 290 -74.91 -52.55 31.59
CA ASP A 290 -75.00 -53.67 30.65
C ASP A 290 -74.63 -55.00 31.34
N GLY A 291 -73.53 -55.04 32.08
CA GLY A 291 -73.14 -56.22 32.86
C GLY A 291 -74.14 -56.62 33.97
N GLU A 292 -74.77 -55.64 34.64
CA GLU A 292 -75.83 -55.91 35.63
C GLU A 292 -77.09 -56.49 34.99
N LEU A 293 -77.48 -55.99 33.81
CA LEU A 293 -78.61 -56.51 33.03
C LEU A 293 -78.32 -57.93 32.51
N GLU A 294 -77.10 -58.19 32.05
CA GLU A 294 -76.67 -59.52 31.60
C GLU A 294 -76.65 -60.54 32.75
N GLN A 295 -76.28 -60.14 33.98
CA GLN A 295 -76.38 -61.03 35.14
C GLN A 295 -77.84 -61.34 35.50
N LEU A 296 -78.73 -60.33 35.43
CA LEU A 296 -80.16 -60.54 35.69
C LEU A 296 -80.78 -61.48 34.65
N SER A 297 -80.43 -61.35 33.36
CA SER A 297 -80.97 -62.18 32.28
C SER A 297 -80.68 -63.68 32.45
N HIS A 298 -79.58 -64.02 33.12
CA HIS A 298 -79.18 -65.39 33.45
C HIS A 298 -79.72 -65.91 34.80
N THR A 299 -80.56 -65.15 35.51
CA THR A 299 -81.11 -65.58 36.82
C THR A 299 -82.23 -66.61 36.62
N GLU A 300 -82.00 -67.86 37.06
CA GLU A 300 -82.99 -68.96 36.94
C GLU A 300 -84.17 -68.84 37.92
N ASP A 301 -84.00 -68.18 39.08
CA ASP A 301 -85.08 -67.94 40.04
C ASP A 301 -86.01 -66.82 39.57
N HIS A 302 -87.22 -67.20 39.17
CA HIS A 302 -88.21 -66.31 38.59
C HIS A 302 -88.71 -65.25 39.58
N ASN A 303 -88.74 -65.55 40.89
CA ASN A 303 -89.15 -64.56 41.91
C ASN A 303 -88.05 -63.52 42.12
N GLN A 304 -86.79 -63.95 42.15
CA GLN A 304 -85.65 -63.04 42.30
C GLN A 304 -85.45 -62.15 41.08
N PHE A 305 -85.67 -62.69 39.87
CA PHE A 305 -85.71 -61.91 38.64
C PHE A 305 -86.78 -60.80 38.72
N LEU A 306 -88.04 -61.16 39.02
CA LEU A 306 -89.16 -60.21 39.08
C LEU A 306 -88.99 -59.17 40.19
N HIS A 307 -88.36 -59.52 41.31
CA HIS A 307 -88.08 -58.59 42.39
C HIS A 307 -86.99 -57.55 42.00
N ASN A 308 -85.95 -57.96 41.26
CA ASN A 308 -84.81 -57.10 40.92
C ASN A 308 -85.00 -56.31 39.61
N TYR A 309 -85.88 -56.78 38.72
CA TYR A 309 -86.15 -56.16 37.41
C TYR A 309 -86.59 -54.68 37.47
N PRO A 310 -87.52 -54.24 38.36
CA PRO A 310 -87.98 -52.85 38.39
C PRO A 310 -86.86 -51.85 38.74
N SER A 311 -85.93 -52.23 39.61
CA SER A 311 -84.80 -51.39 40.01
C SER A 311 -83.79 -51.18 38.87
N LEU A 312 -83.59 -52.20 38.04
CA LEU A 312 -82.65 -52.16 36.91
C LEU A 312 -83.27 -51.50 35.67
N SER A 313 -84.56 -51.69 35.43
CA SER A 313 -85.29 -51.02 34.34
C SER A 313 -85.37 -49.50 34.52
N ALA A 314 -85.45 -49.00 35.76
CA ALA A 314 -85.41 -47.57 36.05
C ALA A 314 -84.01 -46.95 35.81
N LEU A 315 -82.94 -47.77 35.84
CA LEU A 315 -81.56 -47.32 35.61
C LEU A 315 -81.20 -47.24 34.11
N SER A 316 -81.93 -47.93 33.23
CA SER A 316 -81.68 -47.91 31.78
C SER A 316 -82.24 -46.69 31.06
N GLU A 317 -83.22 -45.99 31.64
CA GLU A 317 -83.77 -44.74 31.10
C GLU A 317 -82.83 -43.56 31.40
N SER A 318 -81.66 -43.54 30.75
CA SER A 318 -80.77 -42.38 30.80
C SER A 318 -81.26 -41.30 29.84
N THR A 319 -81.43 -40.08 30.35
CA THR A 319 -81.88 -38.88 29.62
C THR A 319 -80.86 -38.50 28.55
N HIS A 320 -81.16 -38.89 27.30
CA HIS A 320 -80.63 -38.34 26.05
C HIS A 320 -79.20 -37.76 26.07
N SER A 321 -78.24 -38.63 25.77
CA SER A 321 -76.92 -38.24 25.28
C SER A 321 -77.09 -37.32 24.06
N SER A 322 -76.67 -36.06 24.21
CA SER A 322 -76.67 -35.11 23.09
C SER A 322 -75.53 -35.49 22.15
N SER A 323 -75.86 -35.81 20.90
CA SER A 323 -74.88 -36.13 19.87
C SER A 323 -73.83 -35.02 19.79
N ILE A 324 -72.57 -35.34 20.09
CA ILE A 324 -71.49 -34.36 20.05
C ILE A 324 -71.31 -33.90 18.61
N ASN A 325 -71.64 -32.64 18.35
CA ASN A 325 -71.44 -32.02 17.05
C ASN A 325 -69.98 -31.56 16.95
N ILE A 326 -69.11 -32.42 16.43
CA ILE A 326 -67.72 -32.06 16.12
C ILE A 326 -67.75 -31.16 14.89
N ARG A 327 -67.58 -29.85 15.09
CA ARG A 327 -67.49 -28.88 13.98
C ARG A 327 -66.32 -29.26 13.05
N PRO A 328 -66.47 -29.12 11.71
CA PRO A 328 -65.41 -29.41 10.76
C PRO A 328 -64.15 -28.56 11.02
N LEU A 329 -63.00 -29.21 10.94
CA LEU A 329 -61.70 -28.64 11.29
C LEU A 329 -61.15 -27.68 10.22
N ARG A 330 -61.16 -26.37 10.50
CA ARG A 330 -60.21 -25.40 9.91
C ARG A 330 -59.31 -24.85 11.02
N TYR A 331 -58.30 -25.61 11.41
CA TYR A 331 -57.50 -25.28 12.59
C TYR A 331 -56.33 -24.41 12.16
N PHE A 332 -56.36 -23.14 12.56
CA PHE A 332 -55.29 -22.17 12.37
C PHE A 332 -54.87 -21.87 10.90
N GLU A 333 -55.59 -22.38 9.90
CA GLU A 333 -55.37 -22.05 8.48
C GLU A 333 -55.48 -20.54 8.25
N ASP A 334 -56.48 -19.90 8.86
CA ASP A 334 -56.70 -18.45 8.79
C ASP A 334 -55.54 -17.65 9.41
N VAL A 335 -54.85 -18.21 10.43
CA VAL A 335 -53.65 -17.58 11.01
C VAL A 335 -52.51 -17.58 9.99
N THR A 336 -52.34 -18.69 9.27
CA THR A 336 -51.29 -18.81 8.24
C THR A 336 -51.58 -17.87 7.07
N ALA A 337 -52.84 -17.74 6.66
CA ALA A 337 -53.26 -16.79 5.65
C ALA A 337 -53.00 -15.33 6.08
N ALA A 338 -53.38 -14.97 7.31
CA ALA A 338 -53.15 -13.62 7.84
C ALA A 338 -51.66 -13.25 7.98
N VAL A 339 -50.82 -14.20 8.42
CA VAL A 339 -49.36 -14.01 8.47
C VAL A 339 -48.77 -13.86 7.07
N SER A 340 -49.27 -14.61 6.09
CA SER A 340 -48.83 -14.51 4.69
C SER A 340 -49.19 -13.16 4.08
N GLU A 341 -50.42 -12.68 4.30
CA GLU A 341 -50.85 -11.35 3.85
C GLU A 341 -49.99 -10.24 4.48
N THR A 342 -49.65 -10.37 5.77
CA THR A 342 -48.78 -9.41 6.46
C THR A 342 -47.37 -9.39 5.86
N ARG A 343 -46.81 -10.57 5.53
CA ARG A 343 -45.52 -10.69 4.84
C ARG A 343 -45.55 -9.97 3.50
N ASP A 344 -46.58 -10.20 2.69
CA ASP A 344 -46.67 -9.64 1.35
C ASP A 344 -46.74 -8.12 1.39
N LYS A 345 -47.56 -7.56 2.29
CA LYS A 345 -47.61 -6.10 2.54
C LYS A 345 -46.26 -5.51 2.95
N LEU A 346 -45.51 -6.19 3.83
CA LEU A 346 -44.17 -5.75 4.22
C LEU A 346 -43.18 -5.79 3.04
N GLN A 347 -43.26 -6.80 2.18
CA GLN A 347 -42.40 -6.89 1.00
C GLN A 347 -42.69 -5.78 0.00
N ASP A 348 -43.96 -5.42 -0.20
CA ASP A 348 -44.34 -4.35 -1.12
C ASP A 348 -43.84 -2.99 -0.64
N ILE A 349 -44.03 -2.67 0.66
CA ILE A 349 -43.50 -1.44 1.28
C ILE A 349 -41.98 -1.37 1.12
N LEU A 350 -41.28 -2.46 1.41
CA LEU A 350 -39.82 -2.49 1.28
C LEU A 350 -39.36 -2.29 -0.17
N ARG A 351 -40.10 -2.80 -1.15
CA ARG A 351 -39.78 -2.65 -2.57
C ARG A 351 -39.96 -1.21 -3.05
N GLU A 352 -41.06 -0.58 -2.65
CA GLU A 352 -41.38 0.80 -3.02
C GLU A 352 -40.33 1.76 -2.46
N GLU A 353 -40.11 1.70 -1.15
CA GLU A 353 -39.21 2.63 -0.46
C GLU A 353 -37.72 2.40 -0.77
N TRP A 354 -37.33 1.18 -1.19
CA TRP A 354 -35.95 0.90 -1.59
C TRP A 354 -35.49 1.77 -2.76
N THR A 355 -36.41 2.12 -3.68
CA THR A 355 -36.10 2.97 -4.83
C THR A 355 -35.70 4.37 -4.38
N ASN A 356 -36.41 4.92 -3.38
CA ASN A 356 -36.11 6.23 -2.79
C ASN A 356 -34.74 6.24 -2.12
N ILE A 357 -34.44 5.21 -1.31
CA ILE A 357 -33.12 5.06 -0.66
C ILE A 357 -32.01 4.99 -1.70
N SER A 358 -32.20 4.19 -2.76
CA SER A 358 -31.20 4.04 -3.81
C SER A 358 -30.93 5.34 -4.58
N LEU A 359 -31.95 6.19 -4.77
CA LEU A 359 -31.81 7.48 -5.45
C LEU A 359 -31.01 8.47 -4.60
N THR A 360 -31.31 8.57 -3.31
CA THR A 360 -30.57 9.46 -2.39
C THR A 360 -29.08 9.13 -2.33
N VAL A 361 -28.72 7.84 -2.39
CA VAL A 361 -27.31 7.39 -2.43
C VAL A 361 -26.60 7.82 -3.72
N THR A 362 -27.34 7.94 -4.85
CA THR A 362 -26.76 8.36 -6.14
C THR A 362 -26.70 9.87 -6.35
N GLU A 363 -27.49 10.65 -5.62
CA GLU A 363 -27.53 12.12 -5.74
C GLU A 363 -26.43 12.84 -4.92
N GLU A 364 -25.69 12.14 -4.04
CA GLU A 364 -24.50 12.65 -3.35
C GLU A 364 -23.29 12.81 -4.29
N ASP A 365 -23.50 13.42 -5.46
CA ASP A 365 -22.46 13.73 -6.44
C ASP A 365 -21.68 14.96 -5.94
N VAL A 366 -20.59 14.70 -5.21
CA VAL A 366 -19.65 15.72 -4.71
C VAL A 366 -18.88 16.31 -5.90
N LEU A 367 -19.52 17.23 -6.62
CA LEU A 367 -18.89 18.02 -7.66
C LEU A 367 -17.94 19.04 -7.02
N LEU A 368 -16.68 18.63 -6.84
CA LEU A 368 -15.60 19.58 -6.64
C LEU A 368 -15.54 20.50 -7.86
N SER A 369 -15.97 21.76 -7.68
CA SER A 369 -15.84 22.79 -8.71
C SER A 369 -14.36 22.93 -9.08
N PRO A 370 -13.98 22.84 -10.36
CA PRO A 370 -12.58 23.01 -10.75
C PRO A 370 -12.10 24.41 -10.34
N PRO A 371 -10.88 24.56 -9.80
CA PRO A 371 -10.34 25.88 -9.51
C PRO A 371 -10.28 26.71 -10.80
N GLU A 372 -10.74 27.96 -10.75
CA GLU A 372 -10.58 28.93 -11.84
C GLU A 372 -9.09 29.20 -12.05
N ILE A 373 -8.51 28.64 -13.11
CA ILE A 373 -7.13 28.91 -13.50
C ILE A 373 -7.11 30.18 -14.35
N GLN A 374 -6.46 31.24 -13.86
CA GLN A 374 -6.32 32.54 -14.54
C GLN A 374 -5.30 32.55 -15.71
N ASP A 375 -4.67 31.41 -16.04
CA ASP A 375 -3.62 31.32 -17.08
C ASP A 375 -4.11 30.56 -18.35
N PRO A 376 -4.09 31.20 -19.54
CA PRO A 376 -4.54 30.61 -20.81
C PRO A 376 -3.74 29.39 -21.32
N SER A 377 -2.53 29.15 -20.80
CA SER A 377 -1.61 28.12 -21.33
C SER A 377 -1.90 26.68 -20.87
N ASP A 378 -2.77 26.51 -19.85
CA ASP A 378 -3.05 25.21 -19.21
C ASP A 378 -4.30 24.48 -19.77
N LYS A 379 -4.80 24.90 -20.95
CA LYS A 379 -6.01 24.31 -21.56
C LYS A 379 -5.82 22.88 -22.06
N ARG A 380 -4.59 22.44 -22.33
CA ARG A 380 -4.29 21.13 -22.94
C ARG A 380 -4.38 19.96 -21.95
N LEU A 381 -4.24 20.23 -20.64
CA LEU A 381 -4.40 19.26 -19.56
C LEU A 381 -5.87 19.00 -19.16
N ARG A 382 -6.81 19.80 -19.71
CA ARG A 382 -8.25 19.75 -19.43
C ARG A 382 -8.94 18.48 -19.96
N MET A 383 -8.48 17.92 -21.09
CA MET A 383 -9.12 16.74 -21.71
C MET A 383 -8.69 15.40 -21.11
N SER A 384 -7.49 15.31 -20.57
CA SER A 384 -6.94 14.06 -20.03
C SER A 384 -7.42 13.78 -18.60
N ARG A 385 -7.68 14.82 -17.80
CA ARG A 385 -8.10 14.69 -16.39
C ARG A 385 -9.57 14.30 -16.22
N THR A 386 -10.47 14.84 -17.05
CA THR A 386 -11.90 14.49 -17.02
C THR A 386 -12.14 13.02 -17.37
N MET A 387 -11.32 12.43 -18.25
CA MET A 387 -11.40 10.99 -18.56
C MET A 387 -10.90 10.07 -17.43
N LEU A 388 -9.91 10.52 -16.63
CA LEU A 388 -9.40 9.73 -15.50
C LEU A 388 -10.34 9.75 -14.30
N GLN A 389 -11.01 10.87 -14.05
CA GLN A 389 -11.97 11.02 -12.94
C GLN A 389 -13.21 10.15 -13.14
N SER A 390 -13.72 10.05 -14.38
CA SER A 390 -14.81 9.15 -14.73
C SER A 390 -14.43 7.67 -14.59
N ARG A 391 -13.17 7.30 -14.85
CA ARG A 391 -12.70 5.91 -14.67
C ARG A 391 -12.49 5.52 -13.21
N TYR A 392 -12.04 6.45 -12.36
CA TYR A 392 -11.84 6.18 -10.93
C TYR A 392 -13.18 6.05 -10.17
N CYS A 393 -14.17 6.89 -10.47
CA CYS A 393 -15.53 6.72 -9.93
C CYS A 393 -16.10 5.34 -10.29
N ASN A 394 -16.05 4.95 -11.56
CA ASN A 394 -16.55 3.65 -12.01
C ASN A 394 -15.83 2.44 -11.34
N TYR A 395 -14.53 2.56 -11.04
CA TYR A 395 -13.78 1.51 -10.36
C TYR A 395 -14.19 1.36 -8.89
N MET A 396 -14.42 2.47 -8.18
CA MET A 396 -14.87 2.44 -6.78
C MET A 396 -16.32 1.96 -6.66
N THR A 397 -17.21 2.36 -7.57
CA THR A 397 -18.58 1.83 -7.64
C THR A 397 -18.55 0.32 -7.91
N TRP A 398 -17.67 -0.16 -8.79
CA TRP A 398 -17.50 -1.59 -9.06
C TRP A 398 -16.96 -2.37 -7.86
N MET A 399 -16.00 -1.83 -7.10
CA MET A 399 -15.51 -2.48 -5.88
C MET A 399 -16.57 -2.52 -4.77
N CYS A 400 -17.38 -1.46 -4.64
CA CYS A 400 -18.49 -1.41 -3.69
C CYS A 400 -19.53 -2.49 -4.02
N VAL A 401 -19.99 -2.57 -5.27
CA VAL A 401 -20.91 -3.63 -5.74
C VAL A 401 -20.31 -5.03 -5.52
N LYS A 402 -19.00 -5.23 -5.75
CA LYS A 402 -18.35 -6.52 -5.48
C LYS A 402 -18.33 -6.89 -3.99
N LYS A 403 -18.08 -5.94 -3.09
CA LYS A 403 -18.05 -6.17 -1.64
C LYS A 403 -19.45 -6.50 -1.10
N TYR A 404 -20.50 -5.84 -1.60
CA TYR A 404 -21.89 -6.10 -1.19
C TYR A 404 -22.51 -7.34 -1.86
N SER A 405 -22.09 -7.70 -3.07
CA SER A 405 -22.51 -8.97 -3.71
C SER A 405 -22.03 -10.23 -2.95
N GLY A 406 -20.89 -10.15 -2.26
CA GLY A 406 -20.40 -11.22 -1.38
C GLY A 406 -21.22 -11.39 -0.09
N ASN A 407 -21.84 -10.32 0.41
CA ASN A 407 -22.73 -10.39 1.58
C ASN A 407 -24.13 -10.93 1.23
N LEU A 408 -24.63 -10.68 0.01
CA LEU A 408 -25.89 -11.26 -0.48
C LEU A 408 -25.85 -12.80 -0.56
N GLN A 409 -24.71 -13.42 -0.85
CA GLN A 409 -24.56 -14.88 -0.77
C GLN A 409 -24.59 -15.41 0.67
N ARG A 410 -24.17 -14.60 1.66
CA ARG A 410 -24.19 -14.96 3.08
C ARG A 410 -25.60 -14.82 3.68
N TYR A 411 -26.37 -13.81 3.27
CA TYR A 411 -27.79 -13.67 3.65
C TYR A 411 -28.72 -14.65 2.91
N GLY A 412 -28.40 -15.02 1.66
CA GLY A 412 -29.13 -16.08 0.93
C GLY A 412 -28.98 -17.48 1.54
N GLY A 413 -27.92 -17.73 2.33
CA GLY A 413 -27.74 -18.96 3.09
C GLY A 413 -28.57 -19.05 4.37
N ILE A 414 -28.97 -17.91 4.95
CA ILE A 414 -29.76 -17.84 6.19
C ILE A 414 -31.27 -17.98 5.88
N MET A 415 -31.72 -17.57 4.69
CA MET A 415 -33.10 -17.78 4.21
C MET A 415 -33.40 -19.19 3.67
N LYS A 416 -32.43 -20.11 3.67
CA LYS A 416 -32.64 -21.53 3.32
C LYS A 416 -32.63 -22.49 4.52
N ARG A 417 -32.56 -21.97 5.74
CA ARG A 417 -32.56 -22.76 7.00
C ARG A 417 -33.49 -22.21 8.10
N LEU A 418 -34.46 -21.40 7.72
CA LEU A 418 -35.68 -21.10 8.48
C LEU A 418 -36.86 -21.41 7.57
#